data_AF-A0A7X5JK64-F1
#
_entry.id   AF-A0A7X5JK64-F1
#
_cell.length_a   1.000
_cell.length_b   1.000
_cell.length_c   1.000
_cell.angle_alpha   90.00
_cell.angle_beta   90.00
_cell.angle_gamma   90.00
#
_symmetry.space_group_name_H-M   'P 1'
#
loop_
_entity.id
_entity.type
_entity.pdbx_description
1 polymer ?
#
loop_
_entity_poly.entity_id
_entity_poly.type
_entity_poly.pdbx_seq_one_letter_code
_entity_poly.pdbx_strand_id
1 'polypeptide(L)'
;MSQLLQLETGTEIYKFQNLPTLNPRTFKNPNVQFTFNRFRHVDAVLRNEIISQYAQGNITTYQLQDLIRTYGLFIYHTGKTFGYIDRSERGLRGKEIETAIVNGYSQMRMSYGKVQGILRN
;
A
#
# COMPACT_ATOMS: atom_id res chain seq x y z
N MET A 1 19.43 23.44 -9.43
CA MET A 1 18.15 23.83 -10.05
C MET A 1 17.70 22.89 -11.17
N SER A 2 18.42 21.79 -11.45
CA SER A 2 18.22 21.01 -12.69
C SER A 2 17.52 19.65 -12.53
N GLN A 3 17.14 19.24 -11.32
CA GLN A 3 16.44 17.97 -11.07
C GLN A 3 14.91 18.14 -10.99
N LEU A 4 14.42 19.35 -10.72
CA LEU A 4 12.99 19.68 -10.77
C LEU A 4 12.42 19.60 -12.21
N LEU A 5 13.26 19.79 -13.24
CA LEU A 5 12.87 19.66 -14.65
C LEU A 5 12.79 18.20 -15.15
N GLN A 6 13.31 17.20 -14.42
CA GLN A 6 13.25 15.80 -14.89
C GLN A 6 11.90 15.11 -14.59
N LEU A 7 11.12 15.63 -13.64
CA LEU A 7 9.71 15.28 -13.47
C LEU A 7 8.83 15.72 -14.66
N GLU A 8 9.36 16.52 -15.61
CA GLU A 8 8.62 17.06 -16.75
C GLU A 8 8.52 16.11 -17.97
N THR A 9 9.10 14.91 -17.90
CA THR A 9 8.73 13.88 -18.89
C THR A 9 7.40 13.28 -18.43
N GLY A 10 6.28 13.71 -19.04
CA GLY A 10 4.91 13.37 -18.57
C GLY A 10 4.67 11.90 -18.19
N THR A 11 5.44 10.96 -18.73
CA THR A 11 5.55 9.54 -18.35
C THR A 11 5.73 9.26 -16.85
N GLU A 12 6.49 10.06 -16.10
CA GLU A 12 6.75 9.79 -14.68
C GLU A 12 5.59 10.21 -13.78
N ILE A 13 4.93 11.32 -14.13
CA ILE A 13 3.70 11.77 -13.47
C ILE A 13 2.61 10.69 -13.60
N TYR A 14 2.50 10.03 -14.76
CA TYR A 14 1.57 8.90 -14.94
C TYR A 14 1.91 7.67 -14.08
N LYS A 15 3.19 7.42 -13.78
CA LYS A 15 3.60 6.30 -12.90
C LYS A 15 3.12 6.52 -11.46
N PHE A 16 3.11 7.77 -11.00
CA PHE A 16 2.69 8.12 -9.63
C PHE A 16 1.18 8.39 -9.50
N GLN A 17 0.53 8.94 -10.53
CA GLN A 17 -0.92 9.14 -10.55
C GLN A 17 -1.70 7.82 -10.43
N ASN A 18 -1.16 6.74 -10.97
CA ASN A 18 -1.80 5.42 -10.97
C ASN A 18 -1.35 4.52 -9.81
N LEU A 19 -0.70 5.07 -8.78
CA LEU A 19 -0.37 4.29 -7.60
C LEU A 19 -1.67 3.76 -6.96
N PRO A 20 -1.76 2.45 -6.69
CA PRO A 20 -2.93 1.89 -6.04
C PRO A 20 -3.11 2.51 -4.65
N THR A 21 -4.35 2.71 -4.25
CA THR A 21 -4.71 3.25 -2.95
C THR A 21 -5.68 2.33 -2.23
N LEU A 22 -5.68 2.41 -0.90
CA LEU A 22 -6.69 1.75 -0.10
C LEU A 22 -8.02 2.48 -0.25
N ASN A 23 -8.92 1.84 -0.99
CA ASN A 23 -10.31 2.30 -1.14
C ASN A 23 -10.96 2.54 0.23
N PRO A 24 -11.61 3.69 0.45
CA PRO A 24 -12.32 3.96 1.69
C PRO A 24 -13.32 2.86 2.04
N ARG A 25 -13.38 2.51 3.33
CA ARG A 25 -14.29 1.49 3.87
C ARG A 25 -14.64 1.84 5.31
N THR A 26 -15.86 1.49 5.69
CA THR A 26 -16.39 1.66 7.04
C THR A 26 -16.66 0.30 7.66
N PHE A 27 -16.33 0.16 8.94
CA PHE A 27 -16.51 -1.06 9.74
C PHE A 27 -17.38 -0.75 10.95
N LYS A 28 -18.21 -1.72 11.33
CA LYS A 28 -19.05 -1.63 12.53
C LYS A 28 -18.22 -1.77 13.79
N ASN A 29 -17.18 -2.60 13.76
CA ASN A 29 -16.29 -2.75 14.91
C ASN A 29 -15.32 -1.56 14.98
N PRO A 30 -15.33 -0.77 16.07
CA PRO A 30 -14.48 0.42 16.19
C PRO A 30 -12.98 0.08 16.19
N ASN A 31 -12.58 -1.08 16.71
CA ASN A 31 -11.17 -1.51 16.67
C ASN A 31 -10.72 -1.85 15.26
N VAL A 32 -11.60 -2.45 14.45
CA VAL A 32 -11.33 -2.71 13.04
C VAL A 32 -11.25 -1.40 12.27
N GLN A 33 -12.18 -0.47 12.50
CA GLN A 33 -12.17 0.85 11.88
C GLN A 33 -10.88 1.61 12.19
N PHE A 34 -10.47 1.62 13.45
CA PHE A 34 -9.23 2.25 13.89
C PHE A 34 -8.00 1.64 13.21
N THR A 35 -7.94 0.30 13.15
CA THR A 35 -6.85 -0.42 12.48
C THR A 35 -6.82 -0.10 10.99
N PHE A 36 -7.98 -0.09 10.32
CA PHE A 36 -8.08 0.28 8.91
C PHE A 36 -7.60 1.72 8.65
N ASN A 37 -7.99 2.67 9.51
CA ASN A 37 -7.55 4.06 9.40
C ASN A 37 -6.02 4.19 9.55
N ARG A 38 -5.39 3.39 10.42
CA ARG A 38 -3.93 3.32 10.51
C ARG A 38 -3.29 2.81 9.21
N PHE A 39 -3.84 1.77 8.59
CA PHE A 39 -3.34 1.30 7.30
C PHE A 39 -3.49 2.34 6.18
N ARG A 40 -4.60 3.10 6.16
CA ARG A 40 -4.77 4.22 5.23
C ARG A 40 -3.76 5.34 5.46
N HIS A 41 -3.41 5.62 6.72
CA HIS A 41 -2.35 6.57 7.02
C HIS A 41 -0.99 6.07 6.53
N VAL A 42 -0.68 4.78 6.75
CA VAL A 42 0.55 4.15 6.24
C VAL A 42 0.62 4.18 4.71
N ASP A 43 -0.48 3.89 4.01
CA ASP A 43 -0.60 4.08 2.54
C ASP A 43 -0.17 5.49 2.14
N ALA A 44 -0.78 6.53 2.72
CA ALA A 44 -0.47 7.91 2.39
C ALA A 44 1.01 8.27 2.66
N VAL A 45 1.56 7.84 3.80
CA VAL A 45 2.98 8.06 4.16
C VAL A 45 3.90 7.38 3.16
N LEU A 46 3.66 6.09 2.86
CA LEU A 46 4.50 5.34 1.92
C LEU A 46 4.45 5.95 0.51
N ARG A 47 3.28 6.33 0.01
CA ARG A 47 3.18 6.96 -1.33
C ARG A 47 4.00 8.24 -1.41
N ASN A 48 3.88 9.11 -0.40
CA ASN A 48 4.64 10.35 -0.35
C ASN A 48 6.14 10.09 -0.27
N GLU A 49 6.55 9.11 0.53
CA GLU A 49 7.96 8.73 0.66
C GLU A 49 8.54 8.22 -0.66
N ILE A 50 7.81 7.35 -1.37
CA ILE A 50 8.22 6.81 -2.68
C ILE A 50 8.43 7.93 -3.69
N ILE A 51 7.49 8.87 -3.76
CA ILE A 51 7.56 10.03 -4.66
C ILE A 51 8.76 10.90 -4.27
N SER A 52 8.94 11.18 -2.97
CA SER A 52 10.01 12.03 -2.46
C SER A 52 11.39 11.44 -2.74
N GLN A 53 11.60 10.16 -2.42
CA GLN A 53 12.88 9.47 -2.65
C GLN A 53 13.26 9.46 -4.13
N TYR A 54 12.29 9.26 -5.02
CA TYR A 54 12.53 9.33 -6.47
C TYR A 54 12.86 10.74 -6.94
N ALA A 55 12.07 11.74 -6.52
CA ALA A 55 12.27 13.13 -6.91
C ALA A 55 13.61 13.70 -6.45
N GLN A 56 14.14 13.19 -5.34
CA GLN A 56 15.46 13.55 -4.81
C GLN A 56 16.61 12.79 -5.49
N GLY A 57 16.30 11.80 -6.34
CA GLY A 57 17.29 10.96 -7.02
C GLY A 57 17.92 9.89 -6.10
N ASN A 58 17.34 9.64 -4.92
CA ASN A 58 17.85 8.65 -3.98
C ASN A 58 17.56 7.21 -4.42
N ILE A 59 16.53 7.02 -5.24
CA ILE A 59 16.20 5.72 -5.85
C ILE A 59 16.21 5.82 -7.38
N THR A 60 16.79 4.81 -8.01
CA THR A 60 16.83 4.66 -9.47
C THR A 60 15.45 4.31 -10.04
N THR A 61 15.28 4.46 -11.36
CA THR A 61 14.04 4.03 -12.05
C THR A 61 13.75 2.53 -11.87
N TYR A 62 14.79 1.68 -11.80
CA TYR A 62 14.63 0.25 -11.54
C TYR A 62 14.12 -0.03 -10.12
N GLN A 63 14.72 0.63 -9.12
CA GLN A 63 14.24 0.56 -7.74
C GLN A 63 12.80 1.07 -7.64
N LEU A 64 12.46 2.17 -8.30
CA LEU A 64 11.10 2.69 -8.34
C LEU A 64 10.11 1.67 -8.89
N GLN A 65 10.40 1.01 -10.01
CA GLN A 65 9.50 0.00 -10.59
C GLN A 65 9.25 -1.18 -9.63
N ASP A 66 10.31 -1.69 -9.00
CA ASP A 66 10.17 -2.78 -8.03
C ASP A 66 9.39 -2.33 -6.79
N LEU A 67 9.59 -1.08 -6.38
CA LEU A 67 8.91 -0.46 -5.25
C LEU A 67 7.41 -0.29 -5.56
N ILE A 68 7.04 0.25 -6.72
CA ILE A 68 5.64 0.36 -7.17
C ILE A 68 4.96 -1.01 -7.17
N ARG A 69 5.62 -2.03 -7.71
CA ARG A 69 5.11 -3.41 -7.73
C ARG A 69 4.87 -3.95 -6.32
N THR A 70 5.86 -3.81 -5.45
CA THR A 70 5.81 -4.32 -4.07
C THR A 70 4.77 -3.56 -3.23
N TYR A 71 4.72 -2.25 -3.40
CA TYR A 71 3.71 -1.38 -2.80
C TYR A 71 2.29 -1.76 -3.28
N GLY A 72 2.12 -2.05 -4.56
CA GLY A 72 0.87 -2.55 -5.11
C GLY A 72 0.41 -3.86 -4.47
N LEU A 73 1.33 -4.79 -4.19
CA LEU A 73 1.02 -6.01 -3.44
C LEU A 73 0.59 -5.70 -2.00
N PHE A 74 1.25 -4.76 -1.33
CA PHE A 74 0.84 -4.31 0.00
C PHE A 74 -0.60 -3.79 0.00
N ILE A 75 -0.96 -2.91 -0.93
CA ILE A 75 -2.32 -2.36 -1.05
C ILE A 75 -3.34 -3.46 -1.40
N TYR A 76 -2.99 -4.36 -2.33
CA TYR A 76 -3.84 -5.48 -2.70
C TYR A 76 -4.17 -6.39 -1.52
N HIS A 77 -3.15 -6.86 -0.79
CA HIS A 77 -3.35 -7.75 0.35
C HIS A 77 -4.11 -7.06 1.48
N THR A 78 -3.78 -5.79 1.75
CA THR A 78 -4.48 -4.98 2.75
C THR A 78 -5.96 -4.83 2.41
N GLY A 79 -6.28 -4.37 1.20
CA GLY A 79 -7.65 -4.21 0.74
C GLY A 79 -8.45 -5.53 0.74
N LYS A 80 -7.81 -6.63 0.32
CA LYS A 80 -8.43 -7.97 0.32
C LYS A 80 -8.79 -8.46 1.72
N THR A 81 -7.88 -8.36 2.68
CA THR A 81 -8.15 -8.77 4.07
C THR A 81 -9.26 -7.93 4.70
N PHE A 82 -9.21 -6.61 4.54
CA PHE A 82 -10.27 -5.74 5.03
C PHE A 82 -11.62 -6.01 4.33
N GLY A 83 -11.60 -6.51 3.09
CA GLY A 83 -12.77 -7.08 2.42
C GLY A 83 -13.32 -8.33 3.10
N TYR A 84 -12.45 -9.26 3.55
CA TYR A 84 -12.89 -10.43 4.31
C TYR A 84 -13.38 -10.07 5.72
N ILE A 85 -12.76 -9.10 6.38
CA ILE A 85 -13.21 -8.60 7.69
C ILE A 85 -14.61 -8.00 7.58
N ASP A 86 -14.89 -7.19 6.55
CA ASP A 86 -16.24 -6.64 6.32
C ASP A 86 -17.27 -7.75 6.06
N ARG A 87 -16.92 -8.79 5.29
CA ARG A 87 -17.80 -9.96 5.12
C ARG A 87 -18.08 -10.63 6.47
N SER A 88 -17.07 -10.80 7.31
CA SER A 88 -17.21 -11.35 8.67
C SER A 88 -18.14 -10.51 9.56
N GLU A 89 -18.03 -9.19 9.52
CA GLU A 89 -18.93 -8.28 10.24
C GLU A 89 -20.38 -8.31 9.72
N ARG A 90 -20.59 -8.68 8.46
CA ARG A 90 -21.91 -8.90 7.86
C ARG A 90 -22.48 -10.29 8.11
N GLY A 91 -21.78 -11.11 8.90
CA GLY A 91 -22.25 -12.44 9.31
C GLY A 91 -21.76 -13.60 8.43
N LEU A 92 -20.99 -13.33 7.37
CA LEU A 92 -20.32 -14.40 6.62
C LEU A 92 -19.15 -14.92 7.46
N ARG A 93 -19.30 -16.10 8.05
CA ARG A 93 -18.27 -16.73 8.89
C ARG A 93 -17.89 -18.09 8.33
N GLY A 94 -16.73 -18.57 8.73
CA GLY A 94 -16.23 -19.89 8.34
C GLY A 94 -14.71 -19.93 8.31
N LYS A 95 -14.17 -21.15 8.39
CA LYS A 95 -12.73 -21.41 8.40
C LYS A 95 -12.00 -20.76 7.22
N GLU A 96 -12.64 -20.69 6.05
CA GLU A 96 -12.08 -20.04 4.86
C GLU A 96 -11.88 -18.53 5.05
N ILE A 97 -12.85 -17.83 5.65
CA ILE A 97 -12.77 -16.38 5.89
C ILE A 97 -11.70 -16.10 6.95
N GLU A 98 -11.66 -16.88 8.02
CA GLU A 98 -10.64 -16.76 9.07
C GLU A 98 -9.24 -17.01 8.51
N THR A 99 -9.07 -18.08 7.72
CA THR A 99 -7.80 -18.41 7.05
C THR A 99 -7.38 -17.29 6.08
N ALA A 100 -8.32 -16.73 5.32
CA ALA A 100 -8.04 -15.64 4.40
C ALA A 100 -7.60 -14.36 5.13
N ILE A 101 -8.19 -14.07 6.30
CA ILE A 101 -7.78 -12.93 7.14
C ILE A 101 -6.35 -13.13 7.66
N VAL A 102 -6.06 -14.30 8.26
CA VAL A 102 -4.73 -14.62 8.81
C VAL A 102 -3.66 -14.59 7.73
N ASN A 103 -3.90 -15.27 6.61
CA ASN A 103 -2.96 -15.29 5.48
C ASN A 103 -2.74 -13.90 4.92
N GLY A 104 -3.80 -13.11 4.80
CA GLY A 104 -3.71 -11.75 4.31
C GLY A 104 -2.86 -10.84 5.21
N TYR A 105 -2.98 -10.95 6.55
CA TYR A 105 -2.08 -10.23 7.48
C TYR A 105 -0.60 -10.59 7.28
N SER A 106 -0.29 -11.88 7.08
CA SER A 106 1.08 -12.32 6.80
C SER A 106 1.62 -11.68 5.51
N GLN A 107 0.81 -11.70 4.44
CA GLN A 107 1.18 -11.12 3.15
C GLN A 107 1.33 -9.59 3.23
N MET A 108 0.46 -8.89 3.95
CA MET A 108 0.61 -7.46 4.22
C MET A 108 1.94 -7.15 4.88
N ARG A 109 2.27 -7.86 5.96
CA ARG A 109 3.49 -7.63 6.74
C ARG A 109 4.73 -7.87 5.89
N MET A 110 4.73 -8.94 5.10
CA MET A 110 5.84 -9.24 4.19
C MET A 110 6.02 -8.14 3.14
N SER A 111 4.95 -7.73 2.46
CA SER A 111 5.03 -6.68 1.43
C SER A 111 5.44 -5.34 2.03
N TYR A 112 4.90 -4.97 3.19
CA TYR A 112 5.31 -3.76 3.91
C TYR A 112 6.80 -3.79 4.27
N GLY A 113 7.30 -4.92 4.78
CA GLY A 113 8.72 -5.10 5.08
C GLY A 113 9.62 -4.92 3.86
N LYS A 114 9.20 -5.43 2.70
CA LYS A 114 9.94 -5.24 1.43
C LYS A 114 9.93 -3.77 0.98
N VAL A 115 8.80 -3.07 1.04
CA VAL A 115 8.73 -1.63 0.75
C VAL A 115 9.71 -0.86 1.62
N GLN A 116 9.69 -1.10 2.93
CA GLN A 116 10.60 -0.47 3.88
C GLN A 116 12.07 -0.81 3.62
N GLY A 117 12.38 -2.05 3.22
CA GLY A 117 13.74 -2.45 2.87
C GLY A 117 14.28 -1.72 1.64
N ILE A 118 13.45 -1.51 0.62
CA ILE A 118 13.84 -0.76 -0.58
C ILE A 118 14.03 0.73 -0.28
N LEU A 119 13.18 1.32 0.58
CA LEU A 119 13.27 2.74 0.95
C LEU A 119 14.47 3.10 1.84
N ARG A 120 15.10 2.13 2.50
CA ARG A 120 16.20 2.34 3.45
C ARG A 120 17.59 2.09 2.87
N ASN A 121 17.67 1.57 1.64
CA ASN A 121 18.92 1.31 0.91
C ASN A 121 19.21 2.44 -0.06
#